data_AF-A0A3M2A8X1-F1
#
_entry.id   AF-A0A3M2A8X1-F1
#
_cell.length_a   1.000
_cell.length_b   1.000
_cell.length_c   1.000
_cell.angle_alpha   90.00
_cell.angle_beta   90.00
_cell.angle_gamma   90.00
#
_symmetry.space_group_name_H-M   'P 1'
#
loop_
_entity.id
_entity.type
_entity.pdbx_description
1 polymer ?
#
loop_
_entity_poly.entity_id
_entity_poly.type
_entity_poly.pdbx_seq_one_letter_code
_entity_poly.pdbx_strand_id
1 'polypeptide(L)'
;MSAVSHRTHRPPRLLRSARLRRVLRLAFVAFHLHAVCVLALPSPGAGMRRAAWKDPTVQHEFRTWARTLSSFGIDVEPPELEAFAWRAALAWVDLRRNLTTLARPYAEVVGARQPWRMFVAPHRYPSVLHLEVDEGTGFRPLYVARSRAYAWRGRLLDHDRMRAAIFRYAWPSYETNYHRFVRYLARKAARDVAEARRFRARYFKYRTLSPDEVLRGERLRGRFVRTYVVDLADLDRRPEGAP
;
A
#
# COMPACT_ATOMS: atom_id res chain seq x y z
N MET A 1 -80.52 -1.09 37.97
CA MET A 1 -79.28 -0.31 37.73
C MET A 1 -78.13 -1.30 37.56
N SER A 2 -77.80 -1.65 36.32
CA SER A 2 -76.70 -2.58 36.01
C SER A 2 -75.45 -1.77 35.63
N ALA A 3 -74.41 -1.88 36.45
CA ALA A 3 -73.13 -1.23 36.19
C ALA A 3 -72.39 -1.97 35.06
N VAL A 4 -72.20 -1.30 33.93
CA VAL A 4 -71.40 -1.79 32.80
C VAL A 4 -69.92 -1.70 33.18
N SER A 5 -69.33 -2.85 33.50
CA SER A 5 -67.90 -2.98 33.76
C SER A 5 -67.12 -2.91 32.45
N HIS A 6 -66.53 -1.75 32.15
CA HIS A 6 -65.57 -1.60 31.06
C HIS A 6 -64.27 -2.36 31.40
N ARG A 7 -64.17 -3.62 30.98
CA ARG A 7 -62.90 -4.34 30.92
C ARG A 7 -61.98 -3.66 29.93
N THR A 8 -61.00 -2.92 30.45
CA THR A 8 -59.91 -2.36 29.66
C THR A 8 -59.05 -3.51 29.14
N HIS A 9 -59.15 -3.80 27.85
CA HIS A 9 -58.30 -4.77 27.16
C HIS A 9 -56.86 -4.28 27.19
N ARG A 10 -56.06 -4.76 28.17
CA ARG A 10 -54.61 -4.58 28.13
C ARG A 10 -54.07 -5.38 26.94
N PRO A 11 -53.31 -4.77 26.01
CA PRO A 11 -52.77 -5.48 24.87
C PRO A 11 -51.84 -6.62 25.33
N PRO A 12 -51.85 -7.77 24.64
CA PRO A 12 -51.10 -8.95 25.04
C PRO A 12 -49.59 -8.66 25.06
N ARG A 13 -48.91 -9.09 26.15
CA ARG A 13 -47.47 -8.88 26.40
C ARG A 13 -46.56 -9.28 25.21
N LEU A 14 -47.03 -10.20 24.35
CA LEU A 14 -46.33 -10.69 23.15
C LEU A 14 -46.10 -9.61 22.07
N LEU A 15 -46.98 -8.61 21.94
CA LEU A 15 -46.80 -7.55 20.94
C LEU A 15 -45.72 -6.55 21.35
N ARG A 16 -45.53 -6.33 22.65
CA ARG A 16 -44.49 -5.43 23.19
C ARG A 16 -43.08 -5.99 22.95
N SER A 17 -42.90 -7.30 23.10
CA SER A 17 -41.60 -7.94 22.87
C SER A 17 -41.19 -7.94 21.39
N ALA A 18 -42.14 -8.10 20.47
CA ALA A 18 -41.88 -8.02 19.03
C ALA A 18 -41.41 -6.62 18.61
N ARG A 19 -42.08 -5.55 19.09
CA ARG A 19 -41.68 -4.16 18.81
C ARG A 19 -40.31 -3.83 19.39
N LEU A 20 -40.06 -4.20 20.65
CA LEU A 20 -38.76 -3.98 21.30
C LEU A 20 -37.62 -4.67 20.55
N ARG A 21 -37.79 -5.94 20.15
CA ARG A 21 -36.80 -6.66 19.35
C ARG A 21 -36.48 -5.98 18.03
N ARG A 22 -37.51 -5.45 17.33
CA ARG A 22 -37.28 -4.69 16.09
C ARG A 22 -36.49 -3.41 16.35
N VAL A 23 -36.83 -2.66 17.39
CA VAL A 23 -36.10 -1.44 17.78
C VAL A 23 -34.64 -1.74 18.12
N LEU A 24 -34.38 -2.79 18.92
CA LEU A 24 -33.01 -3.19 19.27
C LEU A 24 -32.20 -3.63 18.04
N ARG A 25 -32.81 -4.40 17.13
CA ARG A 25 -32.16 -4.79 15.87
C ARG A 25 -31.84 -3.58 15.00
N LEU A 26 -32.79 -2.65 14.85
CA LEU A 26 -32.57 -1.42 14.09
C LEU A 26 -31.46 -0.57 14.70
N ALA A 27 -31.47 -0.41 16.03
CA ALA A 27 -30.42 0.32 16.74
C ALA A 27 -29.04 -0.34 16.55
N PHE A 28 -28.97 -1.67 16.63
CA PHE A 28 -27.73 -2.41 16.39
C PHE A 28 -27.24 -2.26 14.94
N VAL A 29 -28.13 -2.40 13.95
CA VAL A 29 -27.76 -2.22 12.54
C VAL A 29 -27.29 -0.79 12.27
N ALA A 30 -28.00 0.21 12.79
CA ALA A 30 -27.59 1.61 12.65
C ALA A 30 -26.23 1.87 13.30
N PHE A 31 -26.00 1.33 14.50
CA PHE A 31 -24.70 1.40 15.18
C PHE A 31 -23.59 0.72 14.36
N HIS A 32 -23.83 -0.49 13.84
CA HIS A 32 -22.88 -1.21 13.02
C HIS A 32 -22.50 -0.42 11.75
N LEU A 33 -23.50 0.06 11.02
CA LEU A 33 -23.29 0.88 9.82
C LEU A 33 -22.50 2.15 10.16
N HIS A 34 -22.87 2.85 11.24
CA HIS A 34 -22.14 4.02 11.70
C HIS A 34 -20.67 3.69 12.02
N ALA A 35 -20.43 2.63 12.80
CA ALA A 35 -19.08 2.21 13.16
C ALA A 35 -18.25 1.86 11.92
N VAL A 36 -18.81 1.10 10.98
CA VAL A 36 -18.12 0.74 9.72
C VAL A 36 -17.83 1.99 8.88
N CYS A 37 -18.77 2.92 8.74
CA CYS A 37 -18.55 4.18 8.02
C CYS A 37 -17.44 5.02 8.66
N VAL A 38 -17.41 5.12 9.99
CA VAL A 38 -16.36 5.85 10.72
C VAL A 38 -15.00 5.16 10.57
N LEU A 39 -14.95 3.83 10.60
CA LEU A 39 -13.71 3.07 10.43
C LEU A 39 -13.19 3.11 8.98
N ALA A 40 -14.10 3.22 8.02
CA ALA A 40 -13.80 3.39 6.60
C ALA A 40 -13.19 4.77 6.28
N LEU A 41 -13.21 5.72 7.23
CA LEU A 41 -12.60 7.02 7.03
C LEU A 41 -11.12 6.87 6.61
N PRO A 42 -10.71 7.54 5.52
CA PRO A 42 -9.35 7.56 5.00
C PRO A 42 -8.25 7.70 6.07
N SER A 43 -7.31 6.75 6.12
CA SER A 43 -6.08 6.93 6.91
C SER A 43 -4.89 7.22 5.98
N PRO A 44 -4.24 8.40 6.10
CA PRO A 44 -3.03 8.69 5.35
C PRO A 44 -1.83 7.81 5.77
N GLY A 45 -1.89 7.19 6.95
CA GLY A 45 -0.93 6.18 7.40
C GLY A 45 0.53 6.63 7.29
N ALA A 46 1.35 5.83 6.59
CA ALA A 46 2.77 6.13 6.38
C ALA A 46 3.01 7.41 5.54
N GLY A 47 1.98 7.93 4.86
CA GLY A 47 2.02 9.21 4.17
C GLY A 47 2.21 10.41 5.11
N MET A 48 1.96 10.26 6.41
CA MET A 48 2.20 11.32 7.41
C MET A 48 3.66 11.41 7.87
N ARG A 49 4.62 10.98 7.04
CA ARG A 49 6.06 11.18 7.29
C ARG A 49 6.56 12.30 6.41
N ARG A 50 7.09 13.38 7.00
CA ARG A 50 7.58 14.54 6.22
C ARG A 50 8.66 14.16 5.20
N ALA A 51 9.49 13.18 5.52
CA ALA A 51 10.47 12.64 4.58
C ALA A 51 9.84 12.04 3.31
N ALA A 52 8.65 11.45 3.40
CA ALA A 52 7.94 10.92 2.24
C ALA A 52 7.42 12.03 1.31
N TRP A 53 7.14 13.22 1.84
CA TRP A 53 6.67 14.36 1.06
C TRP A 53 7.78 15.00 0.24
N LYS A 54 9.05 14.75 0.61
CA LYS A 54 10.22 15.12 -0.18
C LYS A 54 10.44 14.23 -1.41
N ASP A 55 9.65 13.17 -1.60
CA ASP A 55 9.77 12.32 -2.79
C ASP A 55 9.43 13.13 -4.06
N PRO A 56 10.23 13.02 -5.14
CA PRO A 56 9.99 13.75 -6.39
C PRO A 56 8.58 13.56 -6.97
N THR A 57 7.96 12.40 -6.74
CA THR A 57 6.57 12.12 -7.16
C THR A 57 5.60 13.07 -6.45
N VAL A 58 5.72 13.20 -5.13
CA VAL A 58 4.83 14.03 -4.32
C VAL A 58 5.03 15.52 -4.65
N GLN A 59 6.29 15.95 -4.80
CA GLN A 59 6.63 17.31 -5.22
C GLN A 59 6.07 17.65 -6.61
N HIS A 60 6.06 16.69 -7.53
CA HIS A 60 5.44 16.86 -8.84
C HIS A 60 3.91 16.97 -8.78
N GLU A 61 3.26 16.23 -7.88
CA GLU A 61 1.82 16.37 -7.63
C GLU A 61 1.50 17.78 -7.09
N PHE A 62 2.24 18.31 -6.12
CA PHE A 62 2.03 19.68 -5.64
C PHE A 62 2.15 20.73 -6.75
N ARG A 63 3.17 20.62 -7.62
CA ARG A 63 3.30 21.51 -8.79
C ARG A 63 2.14 21.37 -9.78
N THR A 64 1.57 20.19 -9.91
CA THR A 64 0.43 19.95 -10.82
C THR A 64 -0.85 20.54 -10.26
N TRP A 65 -1.10 20.31 -8.97
CA TRP A 65 -2.26 20.89 -8.27
C TRP A 65 -2.18 22.41 -8.15
N ALA A 66 -1.01 22.97 -7.84
CA ALA A 66 -0.79 24.42 -7.82
C ALA A 66 -1.15 25.05 -9.17
N ARG A 67 -0.58 24.55 -10.28
CA ARG A 67 -0.94 25.02 -11.64
C ARG A 67 -2.43 24.88 -11.95
N THR A 68 -3.06 23.79 -11.50
CA THR A 68 -4.49 23.57 -11.70
C THR A 68 -5.29 24.62 -10.94
N LEU A 69 -4.97 24.88 -9.68
CA LEU A 69 -5.62 25.91 -8.86
C LEU A 69 -5.42 27.31 -9.46
N SER A 70 -4.21 27.64 -9.91
CA SER A 70 -3.94 28.92 -10.60
C SER A 70 -4.78 29.07 -11.87
N SER A 71 -5.06 27.98 -12.60
CA SER A 71 -5.96 28.02 -13.77
C SER A 71 -7.42 28.34 -13.43
N PHE A 72 -7.82 28.17 -12.16
CA PHE A 72 -9.12 28.59 -11.61
C PHE A 72 -9.05 29.95 -10.89
N GLY A 73 -7.95 30.69 -11.02
CA GLY A 73 -7.74 31.99 -10.37
C GLY A 73 -7.34 31.91 -8.89
N ILE A 74 -6.99 30.73 -8.39
CA ILE A 74 -6.45 30.56 -7.02
C ILE A 74 -4.93 30.52 -7.14
N ASP A 75 -4.29 31.67 -6.95
CA ASP A 75 -2.84 31.76 -6.99
C ASP A 75 -2.23 31.17 -5.70
N VAL A 76 -1.49 30.06 -5.84
CA VAL A 76 -0.86 29.37 -4.73
C VAL A 76 0.42 28.69 -5.21
N GLU A 77 1.52 28.95 -4.52
CA GLU A 77 2.80 28.35 -4.86
C GLU A 77 2.88 26.90 -4.34
N PRO A 78 3.60 25.98 -5.01
CA PRO A 78 3.71 24.59 -4.58
C PRO A 78 4.14 24.39 -3.11
N PRO A 79 5.10 25.16 -2.54
CA PRO A 79 5.45 25.06 -1.12
C PRO A 79 4.32 25.50 -0.17
N GLU A 80 3.51 26.47 -0.57
CA GLU A 80 2.37 26.96 0.22
C GLU A 80 1.26 25.91 0.24
N LEU A 81 0.96 25.33 -0.92
CA LEU A 81 0.03 24.22 -1.06
C LEU A 81 0.48 23.00 -0.24
N GLU A 82 1.78 22.68 -0.25
CA GLU A 82 2.36 21.63 0.60
C GLU A 82 2.13 21.92 2.09
N ALA A 83 2.43 23.14 2.54
CA ALA A 83 2.25 23.53 3.93
C ALA A 83 0.77 23.47 4.37
N PHE A 84 -0.14 23.95 3.53
CA PHE A 84 -1.58 23.85 3.76
C PHE A 84 -2.05 22.40 3.83
N ALA A 85 -1.70 21.58 2.82
CA ALA A 85 -2.08 20.18 2.76
C ALA A 85 -1.56 19.40 3.97
N TRP A 86 -0.37 19.72 4.46
CA TRP A 86 0.18 19.10 5.67
C TRP A 86 -0.64 19.42 6.92
N ARG A 87 -0.99 20.70 7.13
CA ARG A 87 -1.84 21.11 8.26
C ARG A 87 -3.22 20.47 8.17
N ALA A 88 -3.84 20.47 6.99
CA ALA A 88 -5.12 19.81 6.75
C ALA A 88 -5.05 18.30 7.04
N ALA A 89 -3.96 17.64 6.63
CA ALA A 89 -3.76 16.22 6.89
C ALA A 89 -3.58 15.91 8.39
N LEU A 90 -2.88 16.76 9.15
CA LEU A 90 -2.78 16.62 10.60
C LEU A 90 -4.15 16.77 11.27
N ALA A 91 -4.90 17.82 10.93
CA ALA A 91 -6.25 18.03 11.45
C ALA A 91 -7.19 16.86 11.12
N TRP A 92 -7.09 16.32 9.89
CA TRP A 92 -7.85 15.14 9.47
C TRP A 92 -7.48 13.89 10.28
N VAL A 93 -6.19 13.64 10.51
CA VAL A 93 -5.73 12.50 11.32
C VAL A 93 -6.24 12.59 12.75
N ASP A 94 -6.21 13.77 13.34
CA ASP A 94 -6.72 14.01 14.69
C ASP A 94 -8.23 13.83 14.77
N LEU A 95 -8.99 14.41 13.84
CA LEU A 95 -10.44 14.22 13.74
C LEU A 95 -10.79 12.74 13.59
N ARG A 96 -10.12 12.04 12.66
CA ARG A 96 -10.32 10.61 12.45
C ARG A 96 -9.96 9.80 13.69
N ARG A 97 -8.86 10.13 14.38
CA ARG A 97 -8.48 9.45 15.63
C ARG A 97 -9.64 9.55 16.62
N ASN A 98 -10.18 10.76 16.84
CA ASN A 98 -11.28 11.00 17.75
C ASN A 98 -12.56 10.24 17.37
N LEU A 99 -12.96 10.30 16.09
CA LEU A 99 -14.14 9.60 15.59
C LEU A 99 -13.99 8.08 15.74
N THR A 100 -12.82 7.53 15.42
CA THR A 100 -12.59 6.08 15.43
C THR A 100 -12.39 5.50 16.83
N THR A 101 -12.08 6.30 17.85
CA THR A 101 -11.85 5.81 19.23
C THR A 101 -13.00 4.97 19.75
N LEU A 102 -14.25 5.40 19.53
CA LEU A 102 -15.44 4.69 20.00
C LEU A 102 -15.76 3.43 19.18
N ALA A 103 -15.42 3.44 17.89
CA ALA A 103 -15.68 2.31 17.00
C ALA A 103 -14.62 1.20 17.10
N ARG A 104 -13.42 1.50 17.62
CA ARG A 104 -12.29 0.56 17.69
C ARG A 104 -12.60 -0.69 18.52
N PRO A 105 -12.99 -0.61 19.80
CA PRO A 105 -13.23 -1.82 20.59
C PRO A 105 -14.29 -2.72 19.96
N TYR A 106 -15.36 -2.11 19.44
CA TYR A 106 -16.39 -2.84 18.69
C TYR A 106 -15.80 -3.59 17.49
N ALA A 107 -15.00 -2.91 16.66
CA ALA A 107 -14.36 -3.51 15.49
C ALA A 107 -13.43 -4.68 15.84
N GLU A 108 -12.79 -4.64 17.02
CA GLU A 108 -11.95 -5.73 17.50
C GLU A 108 -12.77 -6.95 17.89
N VAL A 109 -13.89 -6.73 18.59
CA VAL A 109 -14.80 -7.80 19.01
C VAL A 109 -15.46 -8.48 17.82
N VAL A 110 -15.94 -7.71 16.83
CA VAL A 110 -16.68 -8.27 15.68
C VAL A 110 -15.80 -8.56 14.46
N GLY A 111 -14.50 -8.28 14.54
CA GLY A 111 -13.57 -8.47 13.42
C GLY A 111 -13.74 -7.49 12.25
N ALA A 112 -14.49 -6.40 12.42
CA ALA A 112 -14.74 -5.38 11.39
C ALA A 112 -13.58 -4.39 11.20
N ARG A 113 -12.33 -4.87 11.28
CA ARG A 113 -11.16 -4.03 11.01
C ARG A 113 -11.03 -3.80 9.50
N GLN A 114 -10.85 -2.53 9.12
CA GLN A 114 -10.62 -2.12 7.73
C GLN A 114 -9.21 -1.51 7.61
N PRO A 115 -8.14 -2.33 7.49
CA PRO A 115 -6.76 -1.83 7.46
C PRO A 115 -6.37 -1.26 6.09
N TRP A 116 -7.32 -1.04 5.18
CA TRP A 116 -7.07 -0.51 3.85
C TRP A 116 -6.44 0.87 3.95
N ARG A 117 -5.20 0.98 3.48
CA ARG A 117 -4.57 2.28 3.30
C ARG A 117 -5.14 2.88 2.03
N MET A 118 -5.49 4.17 2.07
CA MET A 118 -5.87 4.87 0.86
C MET A 118 -4.73 4.83 -0.17
N PHE A 119 -5.09 4.84 -1.45
CA PHE A 119 -4.15 4.94 -2.55
C PHE A 119 -3.32 6.22 -2.40
N VAL A 120 -2.04 6.07 -2.06
CA VAL A 120 -1.11 7.20 -1.89
C VAL A 120 -0.54 7.55 -3.26
N ALA A 121 -1.29 8.35 -4.04
CA ALA A 121 -0.95 8.87 -5.36
C ALA A 121 -0.53 7.84 -6.44
N PRO A 122 -0.81 8.08 -7.73
CA PRO A 122 -0.26 7.24 -8.79
C PRO A 122 1.27 7.31 -8.78
N HIS A 123 1.93 6.15 -8.77
CA HIS A 123 3.38 6.07 -8.71
C HIS A 123 4.01 6.49 -10.06
N ARG A 124 4.35 7.77 -10.24
CA ARG A 124 4.95 8.28 -11.48
C ARG A 124 6.40 7.85 -11.73
N TYR A 125 7.06 7.27 -10.72
CA TYR A 125 8.46 6.84 -10.81
C TYR A 125 8.69 5.35 -10.52
N PRO A 126 7.99 4.43 -11.19
CA PRO A 126 8.00 3.01 -10.85
C PRO A 126 9.42 2.42 -10.85
N SER A 127 9.57 1.31 -10.13
CA SER A 127 10.84 0.58 -10.00
C SER A 127 10.67 -0.84 -10.52
N VAL A 128 11.50 -1.24 -11.48
CA VAL A 128 11.50 -2.58 -12.09
C VAL A 128 12.63 -3.38 -11.47
N LEU A 129 12.32 -4.55 -10.91
CA LEU A 129 13.33 -5.44 -10.34
C LEU A 129 14.12 -6.11 -11.46
N HIS A 130 15.44 -6.04 -11.38
CA HIS A 130 16.40 -6.77 -12.20
C HIS A 130 17.15 -7.74 -11.30
N LEU A 131 17.18 -9.01 -11.70
CA LEU A 131 18.00 -10.05 -11.10
C LEU A 131 18.98 -10.53 -12.16
N GLU A 132 20.25 -10.50 -11.82
CA GLU A 132 21.35 -10.71 -12.74
C GLU A 132 22.36 -11.67 -12.11
N VAL A 133 23.04 -12.42 -12.95
CA VAL A 133 24.11 -13.33 -12.57
C VAL A 133 25.37 -12.98 -13.33
N ASP A 134 26.51 -13.17 -12.70
CA ASP A 134 27.82 -13.04 -13.33
C ASP A 134 28.56 -14.39 -13.26
N GLU A 135 28.93 -14.90 -14.42
CA GLU A 135 29.65 -16.16 -14.64
C GLU A 135 31.16 -15.93 -14.90
N GLY A 136 31.63 -14.68 -14.79
CA GLY A 136 33.03 -14.29 -14.95
C GLY A 136 33.27 -13.29 -16.10
N THR A 137 32.30 -13.11 -16.98
CA THR A 137 32.36 -12.15 -18.12
C THR A 137 31.54 -10.88 -17.88
N GLY A 138 30.86 -10.77 -16.74
CA GLY A 138 29.98 -9.67 -16.40
C GLY A 138 28.55 -10.12 -16.10
N PHE A 139 27.76 -9.18 -15.60
CA PHE A 139 26.39 -9.46 -15.21
C PHE A 139 25.45 -9.54 -16.41
N ARG A 140 24.78 -10.67 -16.57
CA ARG A 140 23.67 -10.86 -17.50
C ARG A 140 22.33 -10.99 -16.76
N PRO A 141 21.21 -10.51 -17.34
CA PRO A 141 19.89 -10.66 -16.74
C PRO A 141 19.42 -12.11 -16.73
N LEU A 142 18.95 -12.56 -15.56
CA LEU A 142 18.15 -13.78 -15.39
C LEU A 142 16.66 -13.45 -15.38
N TYR A 143 16.30 -12.39 -14.66
CA TYR A 143 14.93 -11.93 -14.54
C TYR A 143 14.86 -10.41 -14.60
N VAL A 144 13.92 -9.91 -15.38
CA VAL A 144 13.52 -8.50 -15.38
C VAL A 144 12.02 -8.48 -15.22
N ALA A 145 11.52 -7.77 -14.19
CA ALA A 145 10.10 -7.80 -13.87
C ALA A 145 9.25 -7.42 -15.09
N ARG A 146 8.28 -8.28 -15.43
CA ARG A 146 7.39 -8.15 -16.60
C ARG A 146 8.07 -8.30 -17.97
N SER A 147 9.33 -8.76 -18.04
CA SER A 147 9.98 -9.13 -19.29
C SER A 147 9.65 -10.58 -19.66
N ARG A 148 9.29 -10.82 -20.92
CA ARG A 148 9.16 -12.18 -21.47
C ARG A 148 10.52 -12.82 -21.78
N ALA A 149 11.53 -12.00 -22.11
CA ALA A 149 12.87 -12.48 -22.48
C ALA A 149 13.70 -12.92 -21.25
N TYR A 150 13.46 -12.29 -20.09
CA TYR A 150 14.18 -12.55 -18.86
C TYR A 150 13.18 -12.94 -17.77
N ALA A 151 12.82 -14.23 -17.75
CA ALA A 151 11.72 -14.75 -16.96
C ALA A 151 12.14 -15.87 -15.97
N TRP A 152 13.41 -15.89 -15.54
CA TRP A 152 13.88 -16.87 -14.55
C TRP A 152 12.99 -16.83 -13.31
N ARG A 153 12.38 -17.99 -12.99
CA ARG A 153 11.38 -18.15 -11.91
C ARG A 153 10.17 -17.20 -12.02
N GLY A 154 9.81 -16.76 -13.23
CA GLY A 154 8.69 -15.84 -13.48
C GLY A 154 7.36 -16.30 -12.87
N ARG A 155 7.03 -17.60 -12.89
CA ARG A 155 5.82 -18.14 -12.24
C ARG A 155 5.69 -17.76 -10.76
N LEU A 156 6.81 -17.71 -10.04
CA LEU A 156 6.85 -17.29 -8.63
C LEU A 156 6.90 -15.76 -8.55
N LEU A 157 7.82 -15.12 -9.26
CA LEU A 157 8.14 -13.70 -9.10
C LEU A 157 7.05 -12.78 -9.65
N ASP A 158 6.31 -13.20 -10.67
CA ASP A 158 5.21 -12.44 -11.25
C ASP A 158 3.86 -12.66 -10.57
N HIS A 159 3.77 -13.64 -9.66
CA HIS A 159 2.56 -13.94 -8.89
C HIS A 159 2.11 -12.72 -8.07
N ASP A 160 0.80 -12.46 -7.97
CA ASP A 160 0.26 -11.23 -7.37
C ASP A 160 0.72 -10.99 -5.92
N ARG A 161 0.82 -12.06 -5.13
CA ARG A 161 1.36 -11.98 -3.75
C ARG A 161 2.82 -11.53 -3.73
N MET A 162 3.63 -11.96 -4.70
CA MET A 162 5.02 -11.54 -4.82
C MET A 162 5.15 -10.14 -5.38
N ARG A 163 4.26 -9.73 -6.29
CA ARG A 163 4.25 -8.37 -6.86
C ARG A 163 4.16 -7.31 -5.77
N ALA A 164 3.30 -7.51 -4.77
CA ALA A 164 3.18 -6.59 -3.62
C ALA A 164 4.46 -6.52 -2.78
N ALA A 165 5.15 -7.66 -2.56
CA ALA A 165 6.40 -7.70 -1.82
C ALA A 165 7.56 -7.03 -2.60
N ILE A 166 7.70 -7.36 -3.89
CA ILE A 166 8.71 -6.77 -4.79
C ILE A 166 8.54 -5.25 -4.87
N PHE A 167 7.30 -4.77 -4.95
CA PHE A 167 7.02 -3.33 -4.90
C PHE A 167 7.53 -2.71 -3.60
N ARG A 168 7.26 -3.32 -2.44
CA ARG A 168 7.72 -2.81 -1.13
C ARG A 168 9.24 -2.81 -1.00
N TYR A 169 9.93 -3.81 -1.54
CA TYR A 169 11.39 -3.92 -1.48
C TYR A 169 12.15 -2.82 -2.24
N ALA A 170 11.48 -2.12 -3.16
CA ALA A 170 12.04 -0.92 -3.79
C ALA A 170 12.21 0.27 -2.81
N TRP A 171 11.52 0.24 -1.66
CA TRP A 171 11.52 1.33 -0.68
C TRP A 171 12.64 1.14 0.36
N PRO A 172 13.34 2.21 0.77
CA PRO A 172 14.44 2.13 1.75
C PRO A 172 14.06 1.45 3.06
N SER A 173 12.84 1.67 3.57
CA SER A 173 12.37 1.10 4.84
C SER A 173 12.24 -0.43 4.85
N TYR A 174 12.40 -1.10 3.71
CA TYR A 174 12.32 -2.56 3.58
C TYR A 174 13.69 -3.21 3.30
N GLU A 175 14.80 -2.49 3.55
CA GLU A 175 16.16 -2.96 3.26
C GLU A 175 16.49 -4.35 3.79
N THR A 176 16.23 -4.59 5.08
CA THR A 176 16.51 -5.88 5.71
C THR A 176 15.75 -7.02 5.02
N ASN A 177 14.48 -6.80 4.71
CA ASN A 177 13.65 -7.81 4.03
C ASN A 177 14.08 -8.00 2.57
N TYR A 178 14.49 -6.91 1.90
CA TYR A 178 15.06 -6.97 0.57
C TYR A 178 16.35 -7.80 0.54
N HIS A 179 17.30 -7.56 1.45
CA HIS A 179 18.54 -8.34 1.50
C HIS A 179 18.28 -9.83 1.80
N ARG A 180 17.35 -10.15 2.70
CA ARG A 180 16.92 -11.54 2.98
C ARG A 180 16.33 -12.19 1.73
N PHE A 181 15.45 -11.49 1.02
CA PHE A 181 14.86 -11.94 -0.23
C PHE A 181 15.92 -12.17 -1.32
N VAL A 182 16.87 -11.26 -1.49
CA VAL A 182 17.95 -11.38 -2.47
C VAL A 182 18.88 -12.55 -2.15
N ARG A 183 19.26 -12.75 -0.87
CA ARG A 183 20.07 -13.92 -0.47
C ARG A 183 19.34 -15.24 -0.71
N TYR A 184 18.03 -15.30 -0.44
CA TYR A 184 17.22 -16.47 -0.77
C TYR A 184 17.27 -16.77 -2.28
N LEU A 185 17.10 -15.75 -3.13
CA LEU A 185 17.17 -15.92 -4.57
C LEU A 185 18.59 -16.26 -5.05
N ALA A 186 19.62 -15.67 -4.46
CA ALA A 186 21.01 -15.96 -4.77
C ALA A 186 21.33 -17.45 -4.56
N ARG A 187 20.85 -18.06 -3.47
CA ARG A 187 20.96 -19.51 -3.24
C ARG A 187 20.24 -20.34 -4.30
N LYS A 188 19.11 -19.85 -4.82
CA LYS A 188 18.42 -20.52 -5.94
C LYS A 188 19.19 -20.37 -7.25
N ALA A 189 19.74 -19.19 -7.52
CA ALA A 189 20.56 -18.94 -8.70
C ALA A 189 21.82 -19.81 -8.71
N ALA A 190 22.51 -19.97 -7.58
CA ALA A 190 23.68 -20.84 -7.45
C ALA A 190 23.38 -22.32 -7.80
N ARG A 191 22.15 -22.79 -7.53
CA ARG A 191 21.73 -24.16 -7.90
C ARG A 191 21.29 -24.27 -9.36
N ASP A 192 20.65 -23.22 -9.88
CA ASP A 192 20.06 -23.22 -11.21
C ASP A 192 21.07 -22.84 -12.32
N VAL A 193 22.18 -22.19 -11.98
CA VAL A 193 23.21 -21.70 -12.91
C VAL A 193 24.59 -22.14 -12.40
N ALA A 194 25.13 -23.20 -13.00
CA ALA A 194 26.32 -23.90 -12.49
C ALA A 194 27.58 -23.02 -12.40
N GLU A 195 27.76 -22.08 -13.32
CA GLU A 195 28.95 -21.21 -13.39
C GLU A 195 28.76 -19.87 -12.64
N ALA A 196 27.63 -19.70 -11.95
CA ALA A 196 27.32 -18.45 -11.28
C ALA A 196 28.32 -18.17 -10.15
N ARG A 197 28.97 -17.00 -10.22
CA ARG A 197 29.90 -16.51 -9.18
C ARG A 197 29.27 -15.45 -8.30
N ARG A 198 28.55 -14.50 -8.92
CA ARG A 198 27.89 -13.39 -8.20
C ARG A 198 26.44 -13.26 -8.63
N PHE A 199 25.59 -12.93 -7.68
CA PHE A 199 24.19 -12.59 -7.91
C PHE A 199 23.94 -11.13 -7.58
N ARG A 200 23.29 -10.40 -8.48
CA ARG A 200 22.95 -8.99 -8.27
C ARG A 200 21.46 -8.78 -8.41
N ALA A 201 20.89 -8.13 -7.41
CA ALA A 201 19.56 -7.56 -7.48
C ALA A 201 19.65 -6.04 -7.48
N ARG A 202 18.87 -5.39 -8.34
CA ARG A 202 18.79 -3.94 -8.42
C ARG A 202 17.44 -3.51 -8.98
N TYR A 203 17.06 -2.27 -8.73
CA TYR A 203 15.83 -1.69 -9.28
C TYR A 203 16.14 -0.64 -10.32
N PHE A 204 15.60 -0.77 -11.52
CA PHE A 204 15.59 0.30 -12.51
C PHE A 204 14.44 1.26 -12.21
N LYS A 205 14.76 2.45 -11.70
CA LYS A 205 13.79 3.51 -11.38
C LYS A 205 13.76 4.52 -12.52
N TYR A 206 12.58 4.76 -13.07
CA TYR A 206 12.38 5.65 -14.22
C TYR A 206 11.10 6.47 -14.05
N ARG A 207 10.97 7.57 -14.80
CA ARG A 207 9.73 8.34 -14.87
C ARG A 207 8.79 7.68 -15.88
N THR A 208 7.55 7.42 -15.50
CA THR A 208 6.51 6.99 -16.43
C THR A 208 6.33 8.04 -17.53
N LEU A 209 6.35 7.59 -18.78
CA LEU A 209 6.12 8.46 -19.93
C LEU A 209 4.66 8.92 -19.94
N SER A 210 4.43 10.15 -20.42
CA SER A 210 3.08 10.60 -20.73
C SER A 210 2.56 9.88 -21.99
N PRO A 211 1.23 9.88 -22.23
CA PRO A 211 0.67 9.35 -23.46
C PRO A 211 1.36 9.92 -24.72
N ASP A 212 1.58 11.24 -24.77
CA ASP A 212 2.21 11.89 -25.93
C ASP A 212 3.67 11.45 -26.12
N GLU A 213 4.43 11.26 -25.04
CA GLU A 213 5.80 10.76 -25.11
C GLU A 213 5.84 9.31 -25.63
N VAL A 214 4.88 8.47 -25.22
CA VAL A 214 4.74 7.10 -25.76
C VAL A 214 4.39 7.13 -27.24
N LEU A 215 3.47 8.00 -27.67
CA LEU A 215 3.08 8.17 -29.07
C LEU A 215 4.25 8.64 -29.95
N ARG A 216 5.15 9.47 -29.41
CA ARG A 216 6.40 9.88 -30.06
C ARG A 216 7.49 8.79 -30.05
N GLY A 217 7.23 7.64 -29.46
CA GLY A 217 8.20 6.55 -29.37
C GLY A 217 9.37 6.84 -28.42
N GLU A 218 9.18 7.72 -27.45
CA GLU A 218 10.23 8.02 -26.48
C GLU A 218 10.61 6.77 -25.67
N ARG A 219 11.92 6.64 -25.38
CA ARG A 219 12.44 5.51 -24.60
C ARG A 219 12.48 5.85 -23.13
N LEU A 220 12.21 4.84 -22.30
CA LEU A 220 12.35 4.96 -20.85
C LEU A 220 13.78 5.34 -20.48
N ARG A 221 13.92 6.45 -19.74
CA ARG A 221 15.18 6.88 -19.14
C ARG A 221 15.07 6.74 -17.63
N GLY A 222 16.08 6.12 -17.03
CA GLY A 222 16.08 5.81 -15.62
C GLY A 222 17.48 5.50 -15.12
N ARG A 223 17.56 5.13 -13.85
CA ARG A 223 18.81 4.75 -13.19
C ARG A 223 18.59 3.53 -12.32
N PHE A 224 19.64 2.75 -12.14
CA PHE A 224 19.63 1.69 -11.16
C PHE A 224 19.76 2.25 -9.74
N VAL A 225 18.95 1.74 -8.83
CA VAL A 225 18.94 2.04 -7.41
C VAL A 225 18.88 0.73 -6.62
N ARG A 226 19.21 0.79 -5.32
CA ARG A 226 19.08 -0.35 -4.41
C ARG A 226 19.83 -1.60 -4.90
N THR A 227 21.02 -1.39 -5.46
CA THR A 227 21.89 -2.48 -5.91
C THR A 227 22.40 -3.25 -4.71
N TYR A 228 22.16 -4.55 -4.69
CA TYR A 228 22.72 -5.48 -3.72
C TYR A 228 23.36 -6.65 -4.46
N VAL A 229 24.62 -6.90 -4.16
CA VAL A 229 25.42 -7.98 -4.78
C VAL A 229 25.75 -9.00 -3.70
N VAL A 230 25.60 -10.27 -4.05
CA VAL A 230 25.92 -11.41 -3.21
C VAL A 230 26.98 -12.22 -3.94
N ASP A 231 28.13 -12.41 -3.30
CA ASP A 231 29.07 -13.44 -3.72
C ASP A 231 28.50 -14.81 -3.36
N LEU A 232 28.40 -15.70 -4.34
CA LEU A 232 27.77 -16.99 -4.13
C LEU A 232 28.66 -17.93 -3.31
N ALA A 233 29.98 -17.73 -3.32
CA ALA A 233 30.91 -18.47 -2.48
C ALA A 233 30.70 -18.19 -0.97
N ASP A 234 30.17 -17.01 -0.62
CA ASP A 234 29.88 -16.65 0.77
C ASP A 234 28.61 -17.32 1.32
N LEU A 235 27.73 -17.82 0.45
CA LEU A 235 26.46 -18.42 0.87
C LEU A 235 26.61 -19.80 1.48
N ASP A 236 27.59 -20.58 1.02
CA ASP A 236 27.84 -21.94 1.51
C ASP A 236 28.39 -21.97 2.94
N ARG A 237 28.92 -20.84 3.42
CA ARG A 237 29.51 -20.72 4.77
C ARG A 237 28.48 -20.49 5.88
N ARG A 238 27.20 -20.27 5.57
CA ARG A 238 26.16 -20.02 6.58
C ARG A 238 25.03 -21.05 6.50
N PRO A 239 24.88 -21.95 7.49
CA PRO A 239 23.79 -22.92 7.49
C PRO A 239 22.42 -22.24 7.46
N GLU A 240 21.47 -22.86 6.77
CA GLU A 240 20.07 -22.40 6.70
C GLU A 240 19.47 -22.41 8.12
N GLY A 241 19.34 -21.23 8.75
CA GLY A 241 18.66 -21.11 10.05
C GLY A 241 19.31 -20.17 11.07
N ALA A 242 20.51 -19.63 10.81
CA ALA A 242 21.08 -18.61 11.69
C ALA A 242 20.33 -17.26 11.50
N PRO A 243 19.76 -16.67 12.57
CA PRO A 243 18.92 -15.46 12.50
C PRO A 243 19.60 -14.21 11.91
#